data_AF-A0A843IUQ2-F1
#
_entry.id   AF-A0A843IUQ2-F1
#
_cell.length_a   1.000
_cell.length_b   1.000
_cell.length_c   1.000
_cell.angle_alpha   90.00
_cell.angle_beta   90.00
_cell.angle_gamma   90.00
#
_symmetry.space_group_name_H-M   'P 1'
#
loop_
_entity.id
_entity.type
_entity.pdbx_description
1 polymer ?
#
loop_
_entity_poly.entity_id
_entity_poly.type
_entity_poly.pdbx_seq_one_letter_code
_entity_poly.pdbx_strand_id
1 'polypeptide(L)' 'ELSLAQVDDLIAKGIISGGMVPKVEACRKALKAGVKKVRMVNGKDPRTIVSDVMQEGVRHGTVITE' A
#
# COMPACT_ATOMS: atom_id res chain seq x y z
N GLU A 1 -2.66 -4.38 6.69
CA GLU A 1 -1.19 -4.35 6.55
C GLU A 1 -0.79 -5.62 5.85
N LEU A 2 0.15 -5.54 4.91
CA LEU A 2 0.57 -6.65 4.05
C LEU A 2 2.10 -6.66 3.97
N SER A 3 2.70 -7.85 4.00
CA SER A 3 4.10 -8.03 3.58
C SER A 3 4.21 -8.16 2.06
N LEU A 4 5.42 -8.02 1.52
CA LEU A 4 5.67 -8.24 0.09
C LEU A 4 5.28 -9.66 -0.38
N ALA A 5 5.51 -10.67 0.45
CA ALA A 5 5.12 -12.05 0.16
C ALA A 5 3.58 -12.19 0.06
N GLN A 6 2.82 -11.53 0.94
CA GLN A 6 1.36 -11.53 0.85
C GLN A 6 0.86 -10.79 -0.40
N VAL A 7 1.55 -9.74 -0.83
CA VAL A 7 1.24 -9.07 -2.10
C VAL A 7 1.45 -10.02 -3.29
N ASP A 8 2.54 -10.80 -3.30
CA ASP A 8 2.82 -11.79 -4.35
C ASP A 8 1.71 -12.86 -4.42
N ASP A 9 1.30 -13.39 -3.27
CA ASP A 9 0.18 -14.34 -3.17
C ASP A 9 -1.13 -13.77 -3.72
N LEU A 10 -1.42 -12.50 -3.43
CA LEU A 10 -2.64 -11.84 -3.88
C LEU A 10 -2.63 -11.54 -5.38
N ILE A 11 -1.45 -11.29 -5.97
CA ILE A 11 -1.27 -11.19 -7.43
C ILE A 11 -1.50 -12.56 -8.06
N ALA A 12 -0.88 -13.62 -7.52
CA ALA A 12 -1.01 -14.98 -8.04
C ALA A 12 -2.46 -15.50 -8.00
N LYS A 13 -3.22 -15.12 -6.96
CA LYS A 13 -4.65 -15.43 -6.82
C LYS A 13 -5.56 -14.56 -7.71
N GLY A 14 -5.01 -13.59 -8.45
CA GLY A 14 -5.77 -12.66 -9.28
C GLY A 14 -6.58 -11.60 -8.51
N ILE A 15 -6.44 -11.54 -7.18
CA ILE A 15 -7.12 -10.56 -6.33
C ILE A 15 -6.57 -9.16 -6.58
N ILE A 16 -5.24 -9.04 -6.62
CA ILE A 16 -4.57 -7.84 -7.13
C ILE A 16 -4.40 -8.01 -8.63
N SER A 17 -5.16 -7.24 -9.39
CA SER A 17 -5.19 -7.36 -10.86
C SER A 17 -5.33 -6.00 -11.55
N GLY A 18 -5.17 -6.01 -12.88
CA GLY A 18 -5.27 -4.82 -13.73
C GLY A 18 -4.34 -3.68 -13.29
N GLY A 19 -4.87 -2.47 -13.24
CA GLY A 19 -4.10 -1.28 -12.87
C GLY A 19 -3.59 -1.25 -11.42
N MET A 20 -3.93 -2.24 -10.58
CA MET A 20 -3.38 -2.37 -9.23
C MET A 20 -1.98 -3.01 -9.23
N VAL A 21 -1.70 -3.92 -10.15
CA VAL A 21 -0.38 -4.58 -10.30
C VAL A 21 0.76 -3.56 -10.42
N PRO A 22 0.72 -2.58 -11.34
CA PRO A 22 1.81 -1.59 -11.43
C PRO A 22 1.89 -0.68 -10.19
N LYS A 23 0.81 -0.50 -9.43
CA LYS A 23 0.82 0.31 -8.19
C LYS A 23 1.54 -0.42 -7.05
N VAL A 24 1.26 -1.70 -6.86
CA VAL A 24 1.93 -2.49 -5.81
C VAL A 24 3.40 -2.74 -6.16
N GLU A 25 3.74 -2.87 -7.45
CA GLU A 25 5.14 -2.97 -7.88
C GLU A 25 5.93 -1.66 -7.66
N ALA A 26 5.29 -0.50 -7.82
CA ALA A 26 5.89 0.77 -7.43
C ALA A 26 6.14 0.84 -5.91
N CYS A 27 5.21 0.34 -5.10
CA CYS A 27 5.39 0.25 -3.65
C CYS A 27 6.56 -0.67 -3.29
N ARG A 28 6.67 -1.84 -3.94
CA ARG A 28 7.79 -2.78 -3.78
C ARG A 28 9.13 -2.13 -4.10
N LYS A 29 9.23 -1.39 -5.21
CA LYS A 29 10.45 -0.66 -5.60
C LYS A 29 10.86 0.35 -4.53
N ALA A 30 9.91 1.09 -3.97
CA ALA A 30 10.18 2.05 -2.90
C ALA A 30 10.69 1.36 -1.62
N LEU A 31 10.04 0.26 -1.20
CA LEU A 31 10.46 -0.52 -0.02
C LEU A 31 11.90 -1.05 -0.19
N LYS A 32 12.19 -1.68 -1.34
CA LYS A 32 13.54 -2.18 -1.66
C LYS A 32 14.61 -1.08 -1.78
N ALA A 33 14.20 0.18 -1.98
CA ALA A 33 15.08 1.34 -1.97
C ALA A 33 15.31 1.92 -0.55
N GLY A 34 14.84 1.25 0.51
CA GLY A 34 15.06 1.63 1.91
C GLY A 34 13.91 2.41 2.55
N VAL A 35 12.76 2.55 1.87
CA VAL A 35 11.56 3.11 2.50
C VAL A 35 11.01 2.11 3.53
N LYS A 36 10.76 2.56 4.76
CA LYS A 36 10.32 1.68 5.86
C LYS A 36 8.93 1.06 5.67
N LYS A 37 8.00 1.82 5.08
CA LYS A 37 6.61 1.43 4.85
C LYS A 37 6.00 2.28 3.75
N VAL A 38 5.09 1.72 2.97
CA VAL A 38 4.30 2.45 1.97
C VAL A 38 2.82 2.29 2.31
N ARG A 39 2.03 3.35 2.15
CA ARG A 39 0.58 3.30 2.35
C ARG A 39 -0.15 3.73 1.08
N MET A 40 -1.04 2.87 0.60
CA MET A 40 -1.93 3.15 -0.52
C MET A 40 -3.26 3.65 0.01
N VAL A 41 -3.66 4.87 -0.39
CA VAL A 41 -4.89 5.53 0.08
C VAL A 41 -5.87 5.80 -1.07
N ASN A 42 -7.14 6.04 -0.74
CA ASN A 42 -8.16 6.42 -1.71
C ASN A 42 -8.16 7.95 -1.92
N GLY A 43 -7.66 8.41 -3.07
CA GLY A 43 -7.58 9.84 -3.40
C GLY A 43 -8.91 10.57 -3.57
N LYS A 44 -10.06 9.88 -3.50
CA LYS A 44 -11.39 10.52 -3.50
C LYS A 44 -11.82 11.06 -2.14
N ASP A 45 -11.25 10.57 -1.04
CA ASP A 45 -11.51 11.11 0.30
C ASP A 45 -10.40 12.11 0.67
N PRO A 46 -10.70 13.42 0.72
CA PRO A 46 -9.70 14.46 0.95
C PRO A 46 -9.06 14.38 2.34
N ARG A 47 -9.65 13.66 3.29
CA ARG A 47 -9.12 13.52 4.65
C ARG A 47 -8.04 12.46 4.75
N THR A 48 -7.94 11.54 3.78
CA THR A 48 -7.09 10.34 3.88
C THR A 48 -5.60 10.62 4.03
N ILE A 49 -5.10 11.71 3.45
CA ILE A 49 -3.69 12.10 3.56
C ILE A 49 -3.43 12.76 4.91
N VAL A 50 -4.31 13.66 5.34
CA VAL A 50 -4.14 14.42 6.59
C VAL A 50 -4.27 13.50 7.81
N SER A 51 -5.27 12.61 7.82
CA SER A 51 -5.44 11.65 8.92
C SER A 51 -4.30 10.64 9.00
N ASP A 52 -3.68 10.28 7.87
CA ASP A 52 -2.51 9.41 7.84
C ASP A 52 -1.29 10.03 8.53
N VAL A 53 -1.07 11.33 8.33
CA VAL A 53 0.10 12.03 8.88
C VAL A 53 -0.14 12.51 10.31
N MET A 54 -1.38 12.93 10.64
CA MET A 54 -1.66 13.67 11.88
C MET A 54 -2.40 12.87 12.95
N GLN A 55 -3.04 11.74 12.63
CA GLN A 55 -3.85 10.98 13.59
C GLN A 55 -3.32 9.56 13.76
N GLU A 56 -2.64 9.32 14.89
CA GLU A 56 -2.30 7.97 15.31
C GLU A 56 -3.58 7.19 15.64
N GLY A 57 -3.79 6.05 14.97
CA GLY A 57 -4.89 5.12 15.23
C GLY A 57 -5.90 4.96 14.09
N VAL A 58 -6.03 5.95 13.20
CA VAL A 58 -6.94 5.84 12.04
C VAL A 58 -6.16 5.27 10.83
N ARG A 59 -6.38 3.99 10.53
CA ARG A 59 -5.74 3.34 9.37
C ARG A 59 -6.63 3.45 8.14
N HIS A 60 -6.40 4.48 7.32
CA HIS A 60 -6.99 4.52 5.97
C HIS A 60 -6.12 3.76 4.97
N GLY A 61 -6.78 2.98 4.11
CA GLY A 61 -6.12 2.30 3.01
C GLY A 61 -5.28 1.09 3.42
N THR A 62 -4.30 0.74 2.59
CA THR A 62 -3.49 -0.48 2.74
C THR A 62 -2.04 -0.11 3.00
N VAL A 63 -1.48 -0.60 4.10
CA VAL A 63 -0.04 -0.48 4.41
C VAL A 63 0.69 -1.71 3.88
N ILE A 64 1.80 -1.48 3.20
CA ILE A 64 2.73 -2.50 2.73
C ILE A 64 4.08 -2.27 3.40
N THR A 65 4.64 -3.33 3.96
CA THR A 65 5.95 -3.39 4.60
C THR A 65 6.78 -4.51 3.95
N GLU A 66 8.10 -4.49 4.19
CA GLU A 66 9.00 -5.55 3.71
C GLU A 66 8.65 -6.91 4.36
#